data_AF-A0A6J8EIH1-F1
#
_entry.id   AF-A0A6J8EIH1-F1
#
_cell.length_a   1.000
_cell.length_b   1.000
_cell.length_c   1.000
_cell.angle_alpha   90.00
_cell.angle_beta   90.00
_cell.angle_gamma   90.00
#
_symmetry.space_group_name_H-M   'P 1'
#
loop_
_entity.id
_entity.type
_entity.pdbx_description
1 polymer ?
#
loop_
_entity_poly.entity_id
_entity_poly.type
_entity_poly.pdbx_seq_one_letter_code
_entity_poly.pdbx_strand_id
1 'polypeptide(L)'
;MEDSLKNIEEFLSTTEYSEHLRNGLEDQTTNRAVQGIAAVIYDMRNKSIRDVVVASLKIVAIMANAALPGFGPLAGGILSVCSAILGIIWKNHHNTDSIMHDIKEEEQKAKELKSKVEGLLATFHDSESYLSTLESKLKNIKKRDIDYMMSLIDLYQGSEILGYLRSTIEQGKDLQNNGELKRIICLTNLYVRIAAIRSSMLWRMYSILTSCTKKWLSVWRMNDPEVSNTSDAIRNIIRKADERHKKFLLLLIEPDYNTINLLTLFNPSEQIEIASFVRSYGLEFQRLSDVLQGEFSIKSKRSKDYGIIMSSNVFGHVWGSHTPTENQNLFRFEAVSTEDSIFTIFSIKWPSWYVRMGGSRKCRGYNVSSKGIGLQSQWKILRLKDGYFIMSPIQWPCRYAHISQSWFSFLTGFEGKPSENGHLIFEPKG
;
A
#
# COMPACT_ATOMS: atom_id res chain seq x y z
N MET A 1 -21.84 -30.29 -2.19
CA MET A 1 -21.02 -29.47 -1.27
C MET A 1 -20.12 -30.37 -0.44
N GLU A 2 -20.64 -31.41 0.21
CA GLU A 2 -19.83 -32.40 0.94
C GLU A 2 -18.87 -33.19 0.03
N ASP A 3 -19.31 -33.68 -1.13
CA ASP A 3 -18.41 -34.39 -2.08
C ASP A 3 -17.30 -33.49 -2.64
N SER A 4 -17.56 -32.19 -2.75
CA SER A 4 -16.58 -31.21 -3.23
C SER A 4 -15.57 -30.82 -2.16
N LEU A 5 -15.96 -30.85 -0.88
CA LEU A 5 -15.06 -30.68 0.27
C LEU A 5 -14.17 -31.92 0.44
N LYS A 6 -14.71 -33.12 0.21
CA LYS A 6 -13.97 -34.38 0.25
C LYS A 6 -12.83 -34.44 -0.79
N ASN A 7 -13.07 -33.94 -2.01
CA ASN A 7 -12.04 -33.87 -3.06
C ASN A 7 -10.92 -32.85 -2.75
N ILE A 8 -11.22 -31.79 -1.98
CA ILE A 8 -10.23 -30.81 -1.53
C ILE A 8 -9.41 -31.38 -0.36
N GLU A 9 -10.06 -32.08 0.58
CA GLU A 9 -9.38 -32.80 1.66
C GLU A 9 -8.47 -33.92 1.11
N GLU A 10 -8.92 -34.65 0.09
CA GLU A 10 -8.15 -35.71 -0.57
C GLU A 10 -6.91 -35.13 -1.27
N PHE A 11 -7.06 -34.00 -1.99
CA PHE A 11 -5.94 -33.27 -2.61
C PHE A 11 -4.91 -32.79 -1.58
N LEU A 12 -5.36 -32.23 -0.44
CA LEU A 12 -4.49 -31.78 0.65
C LEU A 12 -3.84 -32.94 1.43
N SER A 13 -4.40 -34.14 1.35
CA SER A 13 -3.92 -35.35 2.04
C SER A 13 -2.91 -36.19 1.24
N THR A 14 -2.68 -35.87 -0.03
CA THR A 14 -1.72 -36.61 -0.86
C THR A 14 -0.28 -36.48 -0.34
N THR A 15 0.43 -37.60 -0.28
CA THR A 15 1.76 -37.75 0.33
C THR A 15 2.83 -36.91 -0.38
N GLU A 16 2.71 -36.65 -1.68
CA GLU A 16 3.61 -35.76 -2.41
C GLU A 16 3.53 -34.29 -1.96
N TYR A 17 2.33 -33.78 -1.60
CA TYR A 17 2.15 -32.38 -1.19
C TYR A 17 2.58 -32.14 0.26
N SER A 18 2.34 -33.11 1.13
CA SER A 18 2.78 -33.09 2.53
C SER A 18 4.30 -33.30 2.68
N GLU A 19 4.94 -34.10 1.82
CA GLU A 19 6.40 -34.18 1.74
C GLU A 19 7.04 -32.89 1.19
N HIS A 20 6.39 -32.20 0.25
CA HIS A 20 6.86 -30.90 -0.24
C HIS A 20 6.77 -29.80 0.83
N LEU A 21 5.70 -29.79 1.64
CA LEU A 21 5.56 -28.90 2.80
C LEU A 21 6.57 -29.20 3.91
N ARG A 22 6.92 -30.49 4.11
CA ARG A 22 7.90 -30.90 5.13
C ARG A 22 9.34 -30.60 4.72
N ASN A 23 9.66 -30.67 3.43
CA ASN A 23 11.00 -30.35 2.91
C ASN A 23 11.21 -28.85 2.59
N GLY A 24 10.13 -28.05 2.52
CA GLY A 24 10.15 -26.60 2.28
C GLY A 24 10.05 -25.72 3.54
N LEU A 25 10.27 -26.27 4.73
CA LEU A 25 10.04 -25.62 6.04
C LEU A 25 10.98 -24.45 6.39
N GLU A 26 11.87 -24.02 5.50
CA GLU A 26 12.69 -22.81 5.69
C GLU A 26 12.08 -21.53 5.10
N ASP A 27 11.06 -21.62 4.23
CA ASP A 27 10.49 -20.42 3.60
C ASP A 27 9.21 -19.93 4.31
N GLN A 28 9.37 -18.91 5.17
CA GLN A 28 8.27 -18.22 5.86
C GLN A 28 7.19 -17.68 4.90
N THR A 29 7.51 -17.48 3.63
CA THR A 29 6.62 -16.92 2.62
C THR A 29 5.56 -17.93 2.19
N THR A 30 5.95 -19.19 2.02
CA THR A 30 5.06 -20.31 1.65
C THR A 30 4.09 -20.63 2.78
N ASN A 31 4.56 -20.62 4.03
CA ASN A 31 3.70 -20.82 5.21
C ASN A 31 2.66 -19.70 5.39
N ARG A 32 3.03 -18.44 5.11
CA ARG A 32 2.09 -17.30 5.14
C ARG A 32 1.07 -17.35 4.02
N ALA A 33 1.47 -17.79 2.82
CA ALA A 33 0.55 -17.98 1.69
C ALA A 33 -0.48 -19.08 1.99
N VAL A 34 -0.04 -20.22 2.54
CA VAL A 34 -0.93 -21.35 2.91
C VAL A 34 -1.87 -20.98 4.06
N GLN A 35 -1.38 -20.31 5.11
CA GLN A 35 -2.23 -19.78 6.19
C GLN A 35 -3.22 -18.73 5.70
N GLY A 36 -2.81 -17.88 4.75
CA GLY A 36 -3.68 -16.91 4.09
C GLY A 36 -4.80 -17.57 3.27
N ILE A 37 -4.48 -18.64 2.53
CA ILE A 37 -5.46 -19.42 1.76
C ILE A 37 -6.44 -20.14 2.70
N ALA A 38 -5.95 -20.77 3.77
CA ALA A 38 -6.80 -21.44 4.76
C ALA A 38 -7.73 -20.46 5.50
N ALA A 39 -7.22 -19.28 5.87
CA ALA A 39 -8.02 -18.23 6.49
C ALA A 39 -9.11 -17.70 5.54
N VAL A 40 -8.80 -17.56 4.25
CA VAL A 40 -9.77 -17.15 3.23
C VAL A 40 -10.83 -18.23 3.00
N ILE A 41 -10.47 -19.51 2.91
CA ILE A 41 -11.41 -20.63 2.78
C ILE A 41 -12.34 -20.71 4.00
N TYR A 42 -11.82 -20.48 5.21
CA TYR A 42 -12.62 -20.41 6.44
C TYR A 42 -13.60 -19.23 6.41
N ASP A 43 -13.18 -18.07 5.90
CA ASP A 43 -14.00 -16.86 5.75
C ASP A 43 -15.09 -17.00 4.66
N MET A 44 -14.85 -17.81 3.63
CA MET A 44 -15.82 -18.10 2.56
C MET A 44 -17.04 -18.89 3.05
N ARG A 45 -16.93 -19.59 4.17
CA ARG A 45 -18.00 -20.47 4.71
C ARG A 45 -19.22 -19.71 5.23
N ASN A 46 -19.11 -18.39 5.45
CA ASN A 46 -20.12 -17.57 6.15
C ASN A 46 -20.45 -16.20 5.49
N LYS A 47 -20.05 -15.94 4.22
CA LYS A 47 -20.16 -14.61 3.58
C LYS A 47 -20.89 -14.62 2.23
N SER A 48 -21.29 -13.43 1.77
CA SER A 48 -22.02 -13.25 0.50
C SER A 48 -21.14 -13.59 -0.73
N ILE A 49 -21.76 -13.99 -1.84
CA ILE A 49 -21.05 -14.41 -3.07
C ILE A 49 -20.10 -13.31 -3.62
N ARG A 50 -20.46 -12.04 -3.45
CA ARG A 50 -19.59 -10.90 -3.81
C ARG A 50 -18.31 -10.89 -2.98
N ASP A 51 -18.39 -11.21 -1.70
CA ASP A 51 -17.22 -11.29 -0.81
C ASP A 51 -16.31 -12.47 -1.16
N VAL A 52 -16.90 -13.57 -1.63
CA VAL A 52 -16.17 -14.76 -2.10
C VAL A 52 -15.39 -14.45 -3.40
N VAL A 53 -16.00 -13.76 -4.36
CA VAL A 53 -15.31 -13.34 -5.60
C VAL A 53 -14.18 -12.34 -5.32
N VAL A 54 -14.41 -11.37 -4.44
CA VAL A 54 -13.38 -10.41 -4.01
C VAL A 54 -12.26 -11.11 -3.24
N ALA A 55 -12.55 -12.16 -2.47
CA ALA A 55 -11.54 -12.97 -1.80
C ALA A 55 -10.70 -13.79 -2.78
N SER A 56 -11.32 -14.39 -3.81
CA SER A 56 -10.60 -15.10 -4.88
C SER A 56 -9.69 -14.16 -5.69
N LEU A 57 -10.15 -12.94 -6.00
CA LEU A 57 -9.33 -11.92 -6.67
C LEU A 57 -8.16 -11.44 -5.78
N LYS A 58 -8.35 -11.40 -4.46
CA LYS A 58 -7.26 -11.10 -3.51
C LYS A 58 -6.22 -12.23 -3.48
N ILE A 59 -6.63 -13.49 -3.57
CA ILE A 59 -5.69 -14.62 -3.69
C ILE A 59 -4.88 -14.50 -4.99
N VAL A 60 -5.54 -14.20 -6.12
CA VAL A 60 -4.87 -13.96 -7.41
C VAL A 60 -3.89 -12.79 -7.34
N ALA A 61 -4.27 -11.69 -6.68
CA ALA A 61 -3.40 -10.51 -6.51
C ALA A 61 -2.21 -10.77 -5.57
N ILE A 62 -2.39 -11.55 -4.50
CA ILE A 62 -1.32 -11.99 -3.61
C ILE A 62 -0.32 -12.87 -4.38
N MET A 63 -0.81 -13.75 -5.27
CA MET A 63 0.03 -14.61 -6.10
C MET A 63 0.76 -13.86 -7.21
N ALA A 64 0.14 -12.83 -7.81
CA ALA A 64 0.82 -11.95 -8.78
C ALA A 64 2.01 -11.20 -8.13
N ASN A 65 1.93 -10.89 -6.84
CA ASN A 65 3.03 -10.30 -6.07
C ASN A 65 4.10 -11.31 -5.65
N ALA A 66 3.78 -12.61 -5.57
CA ALA A 66 4.72 -13.67 -5.21
C ALA A 66 5.47 -14.29 -6.40
N ALA A 67 5.11 -13.92 -7.64
CA ALA A 67 5.73 -14.40 -8.87
C ALA A 67 7.11 -13.76 -9.12
N LEU A 68 8.09 -14.14 -8.29
CA LEU A 68 9.51 -14.15 -8.65
C LEU A 68 9.84 -15.45 -9.42
N PRO A 69 10.99 -15.53 -10.13
CA PRO A 69 11.31 -16.64 -11.01
C PRO A 69 11.58 -17.90 -10.17
N GLY A 70 10.72 -18.92 -10.27
CA GLY A 70 10.92 -20.22 -9.61
C GLY A 70 9.65 -21.05 -9.31
N PHE A 71 8.45 -20.44 -9.31
CA PHE A 71 7.24 -21.08 -8.75
C PHE A 71 6.20 -21.58 -9.78
N GLY A 72 6.63 -21.95 -11.00
CA GLY A 72 5.74 -22.35 -12.11
C GLY A 72 4.74 -23.48 -11.81
N PRO A 73 5.08 -24.57 -11.09
CA PRO A 73 4.17 -25.70 -10.86
C PRO A 73 3.05 -25.43 -9.84
N LEU A 74 3.31 -24.63 -8.81
CA LEU A 74 2.34 -24.32 -7.75
C LEU A 74 1.25 -23.35 -8.21
N ALA A 75 1.56 -22.45 -9.15
CA ALA A 75 0.58 -21.57 -9.77
C ALA A 75 -0.52 -22.35 -10.51
N GLY A 76 -0.17 -23.47 -11.16
CA GLY A 76 -1.09 -24.32 -11.92
C GLY A 76 -2.12 -25.06 -11.06
N GLY A 77 -1.68 -25.66 -9.94
CA GLY A 77 -2.56 -26.37 -9.00
C GLY A 77 -3.54 -25.46 -8.24
N ILE A 78 -3.19 -24.19 -8.04
CA ILE A 78 -4.04 -23.23 -7.32
C ILE A 78 -5.02 -22.51 -8.27
N LEU A 79 -4.64 -22.30 -9.53
CA LEU A 79 -5.54 -21.84 -10.60
C LEU A 79 -6.68 -22.84 -10.87
N SER A 80 -6.42 -24.14 -10.76
CA SER A 80 -7.45 -25.18 -10.91
C SER A 80 -8.46 -25.16 -9.76
N VAL A 81 -8.01 -24.93 -8.52
CA VAL A 81 -8.88 -24.76 -7.33
C VAL A 81 -9.73 -23.49 -7.44
N CYS A 82 -9.14 -22.38 -7.89
CA CYS A 82 -9.88 -21.13 -8.13
C CYS A 82 -10.95 -21.32 -9.24
N SER A 83 -10.62 -22.06 -10.29
CA SER A 83 -11.56 -22.40 -11.37
C SER A 83 -12.68 -23.32 -10.91
N ALA A 84 -12.39 -24.28 -10.02
CA ALA A 84 -13.39 -25.15 -9.41
C ALA A 84 -14.36 -24.39 -8.48
N ILE A 85 -13.84 -23.46 -7.66
CA ILE A 85 -14.65 -22.60 -6.79
C ILE A 85 -15.55 -21.67 -7.61
N LEU A 86 -15.01 -21.07 -8.68
CA LEU A 86 -15.79 -20.26 -9.62
C LEU A 86 -16.87 -21.09 -10.31
N GLY A 87 -16.56 -22.33 -10.73
CA GLY A 87 -17.52 -23.26 -11.32
C GLY A 87 -18.66 -23.68 -10.38
N ILE A 88 -18.42 -23.77 -9.08
CA ILE A 88 -19.44 -24.09 -8.06
C ILE A 88 -20.37 -22.88 -7.82
N ILE A 89 -19.83 -21.67 -7.80
CA ILE A 89 -20.60 -20.42 -7.68
C ILE A 89 -21.48 -20.21 -8.93
N TRP A 90 -20.98 -20.62 -10.10
CA TRP A 90 -21.63 -20.48 -11.40
C TRP A 90 -22.92 -21.30 -11.54
N LYS A 91 -23.02 -22.44 -10.87
CA LYS A 91 -24.19 -23.34 -10.95
C LYS A 91 -25.43 -22.81 -10.21
N ASN A 92 -25.31 -21.79 -9.37
CA ASN A 92 -26.36 -21.47 -8.40
C ASN A 92 -27.11 -20.13 -8.59
N HIS A 93 -26.73 -19.18 -9.45
CA HIS A 93 -27.37 -17.85 -9.48
C HIS A 93 -27.75 -17.33 -10.89
N HIS A 94 -28.97 -16.76 -10.99
CA HIS A 94 -29.70 -16.37 -12.22
C HIS A 94 -29.67 -14.86 -12.54
N ASN A 95 -28.55 -14.16 -12.31
CA ASN A 95 -28.39 -12.78 -12.84
C ASN A 95 -26.92 -12.44 -13.09
N THR A 96 -26.29 -13.22 -13.97
CA THR A 96 -24.82 -13.28 -14.16
C THR A 96 -24.28 -12.40 -15.27
N ASP A 97 -25.09 -11.95 -16.23
CA ASP A 97 -24.54 -11.48 -17.50
C ASP A 97 -23.90 -10.08 -17.41
N SER A 98 -24.49 -9.16 -16.64
CA SER A 98 -23.91 -7.83 -16.39
C SER A 98 -22.65 -7.91 -15.53
N ILE A 99 -22.66 -8.75 -14.48
CA ILE A 99 -21.51 -8.93 -13.58
C ILE A 99 -20.37 -9.67 -14.32
N MET A 100 -20.70 -10.62 -15.19
CA MET A 100 -19.75 -11.34 -16.03
C MET A 100 -19.12 -10.42 -17.08
N HIS A 101 -19.90 -9.49 -17.65
CA HIS A 101 -19.38 -8.48 -18.56
C HIS A 101 -18.34 -7.60 -17.85
N ASP A 102 -18.68 -7.05 -16.67
CA ASP A 102 -17.78 -6.17 -15.91
C ASP A 102 -16.51 -6.90 -15.42
N ILE A 103 -16.63 -8.16 -14.98
CA ILE A 103 -15.48 -8.98 -14.59
C ILE A 103 -14.59 -9.27 -15.80
N LYS A 104 -15.17 -9.64 -16.95
CA LYS A 104 -14.39 -9.88 -18.18
C LYS A 104 -13.71 -8.62 -18.67
N GLU A 105 -14.35 -7.46 -18.54
CA GLU A 105 -13.77 -6.18 -18.91
C GLU A 105 -12.57 -5.83 -18.02
N GLU A 106 -12.68 -6.01 -16.69
CA GLU A 106 -11.56 -5.80 -15.78
C GLU A 106 -10.42 -6.82 -15.96
N GLU A 107 -10.75 -8.09 -16.22
CA GLU A 107 -9.75 -9.10 -16.59
C GLU A 107 -9.03 -8.76 -17.88
N GLN A 108 -9.75 -8.26 -18.88
CA GLN A 108 -9.19 -7.85 -20.16
C GLN A 108 -8.25 -6.65 -19.97
N LYS A 109 -8.67 -5.61 -19.23
CA LYS A 109 -7.81 -4.48 -18.86
C LYS A 109 -6.57 -4.92 -18.10
N ALA A 110 -6.69 -5.90 -17.19
CA ALA A 110 -5.56 -6.45 -16.45
C ALA A 110 -4.59 -7.21 -17.36
N LYS A 111 -5.10 -8.02 -18.30
CA LYS A 111 -4.29 -8.73 -19.31
C LYS A 111 -3.56 -7.76 -20.24
N GLU A 112 -4.26 -6.72 -20.70
CA GLU A 112 -3.67 -5.67 -21.54
C GLU A 112 -2.56 -4.91 -20.80
N LEU A 113 -2.81 -4.50 -19.55
CA LEU A 113 -1.79 -3.85 -18.73
C LEU A 113 -0.59 -4.78 -18.52
N LYS A 114 -0.82 -6.06 -18.23
CA LYS A 114 0.24 -7.06 -18.06
C LYS A 114 1.09 -7.17 -19.33
N SER A 115 0.45 -7.36 -20.49
CA SER A 115 1.16 -7.47 -21.78
C SER A 115 1.97 -6.21 -22.10
N LYS A 116 1.40 -5.02 -21.86
CA LYS A 116 2.12 -3.74 -22.02
C LYS A 116 3.34 -3.64 -21.09
N VAL A 117 3.21 -4.08 -19.84
CA VAL A 117 4.31 -4.08 -18.87
C VAL A 117 5.39 -5.09 -19.23
N GLU A 118 5.02 -6.30 -19.66
CA GLU A 118 5.97 -7.33 -20.12
C GLU A 118 6.77 -6.85 -21.34
N GLY A 119 6.11 -6.25 -22.33
CA GLY A 119 6.77 -5.62 -23.47
C GLY A 119 7.73 -4.51 -23.04
N LEU A 120 7.29 -3.62 -22.13
CA LEU A 120 8.13 -2.55 -21.60
C LEU A 120 9.38 -3.11 -20.87
N LEU A 121 9.22 -4.16 -20.06
CA LEU A 121 10.31 -4.78 -19.32
C LEU A 121 11.33 -5.45 -20.26
N ALA A 122 10.88 -6.09 -21.34
CA ALA A 122 11.76 -6.62 -22.36
C ALA A 122 12.59 -5.50 -23.00
N THR A 123 11.96 -4.39 -23.40
CA THR A 123 12.67 -3.25 -23.97
C THR A 123 13.63 -2.60 -22.96
N PHE A 124 13.28 -2.56 -21.67
CA PHE A 124 14.21 -2.10 -20.63
C PHE A 124 15.40 -3.04 -20.47
N HIS A 125 15.20 -4.35 -20.53
CA HIS A 125 16.28 -5.33 -20.43
C HIS A 125 17.27 -5.21 -21.61
N ASP A 126 16.76 -5.07 -22.83
CA ASP A 126 17.60 -4.87 -24.02
C ASP A 126 18.41 -3.58 -23.92
N SER A 127 17.76 -2.50 -23.47
CA SER A 127 18.42 -1.20 -23.26
C SER A 127 19.48 -1.27 -22.15
N GLU A 128 19.20 -1.98 -21.06
CA GLU A 128 20.12 -2.20 -19.95
C GLU A 128 21.38 -2.94 -20.41
N SER A 129 21.20 -4.05 -21.14
CA SER A 129 22.30 -4.84 -21.70
C SER A 129 23.19 -4.01 -22.62
N TYR A 130 22.56 -3.16 -23.44
CA TYR A 130 23.30 -2.26 -24.33
C TYR A 130 24.06 -1.17 -23.55
N LEU A 131 23.43 -0.52 -22.57
CA LEU A 131 24.08 0.47 -21.71
C LEU A 131 25.25 -0.13 -20.93
N SER A 132 25.10 -1.35 -20.41
CA SER A 132 26.18 -2.09 -19.73
C SER A 132 27.36 -2.37 -20.66
N THR A 133 27.08 -2.70 -21.92
CA THR A 133 28.12 -2.87 -22.95
C THR A 133 28.86 -1.56 -23.22
N LEU A 134 28.14 -0.44 -23.33
CA LEU A 134 28.76 0.87 -23.52
C LEU A 134 29.62 1.29 -22.33
N GLU A 135 29.12 1.11 -21.11
CA GLU A 135 29.86 1.43 -19.88
C GLU A 135 31.17 0.64 -19.79
N SER A 136 31.15 -0.65 -20.09
CA SER A 136 32.37 -1.49 -20.11
C SER A 136 33.43 -1.00 -21.11
N LYS A 137 33.00 -0.29 -22.16
CA LYS A 137 33.84 0.24 -23.24
C LYS A 137 33.96 1.75 -23.20
N LEU A 138 33.63 2.43 -22.09
CA LEU A 138 33.66 3.89 -21.93
C LEU A 138 34.94 4.54 -22.47
N LYS A 139 36.09 3.87 -22.32
CA LYS A 139 37.38 4.35 -22.84
C LYS A 139 37.46 4.38 -24.38
N ASN A 140 36.70 3.57 -25.09
CA ASN A 140 36.79 3.37 -26.54
C ASN A 140 35.45 3.58 -27.27
N ILE A 141 34.49 4.29 -26.67
CA ILE A 141 33.21 4.64 -27.31
C ILE A 141 33.46 5.51 -28.55
N LYS A 142 32.83 5.14 -29.67
CA LYS A 142 32.84 5.88 -30.95
C LYS A 142 31.52 6.63 -31.14
N LYS A 143 31.49 7.65 -32.01
CA LYS A 143 30.27 8.42 -32.33
C LYS A 143 29.10 7.53 -32.76
N ARG A 144 29.36 6.55 -33.63
CA ARG A 144 28.35 5.56 -34.05
C ARG A 144 27.69 4.79 -32.90
N ASP A 145 28.40 4.57 -31.79
CA ASP A 145 27.87 3.84 -30.64
C ASP A 145 26.90 4.74 -29.86
N ILE A 146 27.18 6.05 -29.81
CA ILE A 146 26.26 7.06 -29.27
C ILE A 146 25.03 7.22 -30.18
N ASP A 147 25.23 7.33 -31.49
CA ASP A 147 24.12 7.45 -32.44
C ASP A 147 23.18 6.23 -32.36
N TYR A 148 23.77 5.02 -32.25
CA TYR A 148 22.99 3.80 -32.06
C TYR A 148 22.25 3.78 -30.72
N MET A 149 22.89 4.19 -29.61
CA MET A 149 22.23 4.34 -28.30
C MET A 149 21.00 5.24 -28.39
N MET A 150 21.13 6.39 -29.05
CA MET A 150 20.04 7.37 -29.20
C MET A 150 18.91 6.86 -30.11
N SER A 151 19.22 5.98 -31.06
CA SER A 151 18.21 5.34 -31.91
C SER A 151 17.51 4.14 -31.24
N LEU A 152 18.21 3.41 -30.37
CA LEU A 152 17.73 2.20 -29.73
C LEU A 152 16.88 2.52 -28.49
N ILE A 153 17.32 3.49 -27.68
CA ILE A 153 16.70 3.79 -26.39
C ILE A 153 15.80 5.01 -26.55
N ASP A 154 14.49 4.77 -26.54
CA ASP A 154 13.51 5.86 -26.52
C ASP A 154 13.55 6.60 -25.17
N LEU A 155 13.89 7.89 -25.20
CA LEU A 155 13.90 8.76 -24.02
C LEU A 155 12.53 8.86 -23.34
N TYR A 156 11.44 8.59 -24.06
CA TYR A 156 10.07 8.60 -23.54
C TYR A 156 9.53 7.21 -23.19
N GLN A 157 10.34 6.15 -23.32
CA GLN A 157 9.98 4.78 -23.01
C GLN A 157 9.33 4.62 -21.62
N GLY A 158 8.13 4.04 -21.59
CA GLY A 158 7.36 3.83 -20.35
C GLY A 158 6.63 5.08 -19.82
N SER A 159 6.74 6.24 -20.47
CA SER A 159 6.02 7.46 -20.05
C SER A 159 4.50 7.29 -20.15
N GLU A 160 4.00 6.59 -21.17
CA GLU A 160 2.56 6.29 -21.33
C GLU A 160 2.06 5.45 -20.15
N ILE A 161 2.76 4.35 -19.83
CA ILE A 161 2.39 3.45 -18.73
C ILE A 161 2.45 4.19 -17.38
N LEU A 162 3.48 5.00 -17.14
CA LEU A 162 3.57 5.83 -15.94
C LEU A 162 2.42 6.85 -15.86
N GLY A 163 2.04 7.44 -16.99
CA GLY A 163 0.90 8.36 -17.09
C GLY A 163 -0.42 7.67 -16.76
N TYR A 164 -0.65 6.49 -17.33
CA TYR A 164 -1.81 5.65 -17.07
C TYR A 164 -1.89 5.25 -15.59
N LEU A 165 -0.81 4.66 -15.04
CA LEU A 165 -0.76 4.23 -13.63
C LEU A 165 -1.04 5.41 -12.70
N ARG A 166 -0.40 6.55 -12.94
CA ARG A 166 -0.64 7.77 -12.15
C ARG A 166 -2.11 8.19 -12.22
N SER A 167 -2.71 8.25 -13.40
CA SER A 167 -4.12 8.62 -13.54
C SER A 167 -5.04 7.69 -12.74
N THR A 168 -4.83 6.38 -12.86
CA THR A 168 -5.63 5.37 -12.15
C THR A 168 -5.46 5.47 -10.64
N ILE A 169 -4.24 5.71 -10.16
CA ILE A 169 -3.96 5.89 -8.72
C ILE A 169 -4.61 7.16 -8.19
N GLU A 170 -4.53 8.27 -8.94
CA GLU A 170 -5.14 9.55 -8.58
C GLU A 170 -6.67 9.48 -8.55
N GLN A 171 -7.28 8.67 -9.42
CA GLN A 171 -8.73 8.42 -9.43
C GLN A 171 -9.17 7.46 -8.31
N GLY A 172 -8.29 6.58 -7.84
CA GLY A 172 -8.63 5.55 -6.86
C GLY A 172 -8.24 5.85 -5.41
N LYS A 173 -7.48 6.91 -5.15
CA LYS A 173 -6.90 7.20 -3.81
C LYS A 173 -7.93 7.51 -2.71
N ASP A 174 -9.13 7.95 -3.06
CA ASP A 174 -10.20 8.30 -2.12
C ASP A 174 -11.36 7.28 -2.11
N LEU A 175 -11.21 6.15 -2.79
CA LEU A 175 -12.15 5.04 -2.72
C LEU A 175 -12.30 4.56 -1.26
N GLN A 176 -13.48 4.05 -0.90
CA GLN A 176 -13.76 3.55 0.45
C GLN A 176 -13.65 2.03 0.55
N ASN A 177 -13.45 1.35 -0.58
CA ASN A 177 -13.33 -0.09 -0.64
C ASN A 177 -11.89 -0.53 -0.37
N ASN A 178 -11.67 -1.25 0.73
CA ASN A 178 -10.34 -1.76 1.10
C ASN A 178 -9.70 -2.66 0.02
N GLY A 179 -10.50 -3.39 -0.77
CA GLY A 179 -9.99 -4.19 -1.89
C GLY A 179 -9.45 -3.31 -3.02
N GLU A 180 -10.18 -2.25 -3.38
CA GLU A 180 -9.76 -1.31 -4.42
C GLU A 180 -8.54 -0.51 -3.98
N LEU A 181 -8.51 -0.01 -2.74
CA LEU A 181 -7.34 0.71 -2.21
C LEU A 181 -6.09 -0.18 -2.15
N LYS A 182 -6.23 -1.47 -1.82
CA LYS A 182 -5.12 -2.44 -1.93
C LYS A 182 -4.62 -2.56 -3.37
N ARG A 183 -5.53 -2.60 -4.36
CA ARG A 183 -5.16 -2.54 -5.79
C ARG A 183 -4.41 -1.24 -6.10
N ILE A 184 -4.84 -0.09 -5.59
CA ILE A 184 -4.15 1.19 -5.78
C ILE A 184 -2.73 1.16 -5.17
N ILE A 185 -2.53 0.55 -4.00
CA ILE A 185 -1.19 0.36 -3.43
C ILE A 185 -0.32 -0.52 -4.34
N CYS A 186 -0.85 -1.62 -4.87
CA CYS A 186 -0.12 -2.46 -5.84
C CYS A 186 0.26 -1.68 -7.11
N LEU A 187 -0.66 -0.89 -7.67
CA LEU A 187 -0.38 -0.03 -8.83
C LEU A 187 0.67 1.03 -8.50
N THR A 188 0.67 1.54 -7.28
CA THR A 188 1.69 2.49 -6.79
C THR A 188 3.06 1.84 -6.71
N ASN A 189 3.15 0.59 -6.25
CA ASN A 189 4.40 -0.16 -6.29
C ASN A 189 4.89 -0.34 -7.75
N LEU A 190 4.01 -0.78 -8.65
CA LEU A 190 4.36 -0.91 -10.07
C LEU A 190 4.83 0.42 -10.68
N TYR A 191 4.16 1.53 -10.37
CA TYR A 191 4.59 2.87 -10.78
C TYR A 191 6.01 3.17 -10.31
N VAL A 192 6.30 2.94 -9.02
CA VAL A 192 7.61 3.17 -8.41
C VAL A 192 8.70 2.33 -9.10
N ARG A 193 8.46 1.05 -9.34
CA ARG A 193 9.41 0.15 -10.00
C ARG A 193 9.73 0.62 -11.43
N ILE A 194 8.71 0.93 -12.22
CA ILE A 194 8.90 1.43 -13.60
C ILE A 194 9.62 2.79 -13.58
N ALA A 195 9.24 3.69 -12.67
CA ALA A 195 9.87 5.00 -12.54
C ALA A 195 11.35 4.89 -12.14
N ALA A 196 11.69 3.97 -11.23
CA ALA A 196 13.06 3.72 -10.80
C ALA A 196 13.93 3.18 -11.95
N ILE A 197 13.44 2.18 -12.70
CA ILE A 197 14.16 1.61 -13.86
C ILE A 197 14.40 2.70 -14.91
N ARG A 198 13.33 3.43 -15.28
CA ARG A 198 13.42 4.53 -16.26
C ARG A 198 14.41 5.61 -15.82
N SER A 199 14.36 6.03 -14.55
CA SER A 199 15.27 7.06 -14.02
C SER A 199 16.72 6.58 -14.04
N SER A 200 16.97 5.33 -13.65
CA SER A 200 18.31 4.71 -13.71
C SER A 200 18.85 4.71 -15.14
N MET A 201 18.06 4.28 -16.13
CA MET A 201 18.47 4.28 -17.53
C MET A 201 18.80 5.69 -18.06
N LEU A 202 17.95 6.67 -17.79
CA LEU A 202 18.20 8.06 -18.22
C LEU A 202 19.49 8.62 -17.59
N TRP A 203 19.74 8.34 -16.31
CA TRP A 203 20.98 8.74 -15.63
C TRP A 203 22.21 8.06 -16.22
N ARG A 204 22.13 6.77 -16.57
CA ARG A 204 23.21 6.05 -17.25
C ARG A 204 23.50 6.64 -18.63
N MET A 205 22.47 6.88 -19.45
CA MET A 205 22.62 7.56 -20.74
C MET A 205 23.30 8.92 -20.59
N TYR A 206 22.82 9.74 -19.65
CA TYR A 206 23.42 11.04 -19.34
C TYR A 206 24.89 10.92 -18.91
N SER A 207 25.22 9.95 -18.06
CA SER A 207 26.59 9.70 -17.60
C SER A 207 27.53 9.30 -18.74
N ILE A 208 27.08 8.42 -19.64
CA ILE A 208 27.84 8.01 -20.82
C ILE A 208 28.11 9.20 -21.73
N LEU A 209 27.08 10.00 -22.05
CA LEU A 209 27.22 11.18 -22.92
C LEU A 209 28.16 12.23 -22.33
N THR A 210 28.00 12.55 -21.05
CA THR A 210 28.86 13.55 -20.38
C THR A 210 30.32 13.08 -20.30
N SER A 211 30.55 11.78 -20.06
CA SER A 211 31.89 11.19 -20.05
C SER A 211 32.54 11.24 -21.43
N CYS A 212 31.78 10.93 -22.48
CA CYS A 212 32.26 11.03 -23.87
C CYS A 212 32.58 12.47 -24.25
N THR A 213 31.70 13.42 -23.91
CA THR A 213 31.89 14.85 -24.22
C THR A 213 33.16 15.39 -23.57
N LYS A 214 33.40 15.11 -22.28
CA LYS A 214 34.62 15.52 -21.58
C LYS A 214 35.89 14.98 -22.26
N LYS A 215 35.85 13.72 -22.71
CA LYS A 215 36.97 13.09 -23.42
C LYS A 215 37.17 13.66 -24.82
N TRP A 216 36.09 13.94 -25.55
CA TRP A 216 36.17 14.51 -26.89
C TRP A 216 36.68 15.95 -26.88
N LEU A 217 36.27 16.73 -25.88
CA LEU A 217 36.80 18.06 -25.62
C LEU A 217 38.30 18.02 -25.28
N SER A 218 38.74 17.09 -24.43
CA SER A 218 40.13 17.03 -23.98
C SER A 218 41.11 16.42 -24.99
N VAL A 219 40.66 15.46 -25.80
CA VAL A 219 41.52 14.72 -26.73
C VAL A 219 41.44 15.26 -28.16
N TRP A 220 40.26 15.70 -28.61
CA TRP A 220 40.02 15.99 -30.03
C TRP A 220 39.82 17.47 -30.32
N ARG A 221 39.78 18.35 -29.30
CA ARG A 221 39.43 19.79 -29.41
C ARG A 221 38.13 20.02 -30.22
N MET A 222 37.23 19.05 -30.21
CA MET A 222 35.94 19.14 -30.90
C MET A 222 34.87 19.54 -29.89
N ASN A 223 34.40 20.78 -29.99
CA ASN A 223 33.08 21.17 -29.49
C ASN A 223 32.05 20.60 -30.48
N ASP A 224 31.56 19.37 -30.29
CA ASP A 224 30.39 18.89 -31.04
C ASP A 224 29.14 19.44 -30.33
N PRO A 225 28.46 20.49 -30.87
CA PRO A 225 27.33 21.11 -30.20
C PRO A 225 26.14 20.15 -30.06
N GLU A 226 26.03 19.14 -30.93
CA GLU A 226 24.92 18.18 -30.93
C GLU A 226 24.93 17.29 -29.69
N VAL A 227 26.13 16.83 -29.27
CA VAL A 227 26.26 15.98 -28.07
C VAL A 227 25.99 16.77 -26.79
N SER A 228 26.47 18.02 -26.72
CA SER A 228 26.17 18.92 -25.60
C SER A 228 24.66 19.18 -25.50
N ASN A 229 24.02 19.53 -26.62
CA ASN A 229 22.57 19.78 -26.68
C ASN A 229 21.77 18.53 -26.28
N THR A 230 22.23 17.33 -26.69
CA THR A 230 21.59 16.05 -26.34
C THR A 230 21.73 15.75 -24.84
N SER A 231 22.91 15.95 -24.26
CA SER A 231 23.12 15.79 -22.82
C SER A 231 22.23 16.73 -22.00
N ASP A 232 22.11 17.98 -22.43
CA ASP A 232 21.23 18.98 -21.80
C ASP A 232 19.74 18.62 -21.96
N ALA A 233 19.34 18.08 -23.13
CA ALA A 233 18.00 17.58 -23.36
C ALA A 233 17.64 16.42 -22.41
N ILE A 234 18.52 15.42 -22.27
CA ILE A 234 18.31 14.30 -21.33
C ILE A 234 18.28 14.81 -19.88
N ARG A 235 19.17 15.73 -19.50
CA ARG A 235 19.16 16.36 -18.16
C ARG A 235 17.81 17.03 -17.89
N ASN A 236 17.25 17.75 -18.86
CA ASN A 236 15.94 18.40 -18.71
C ASN A 236 14.81 17.37 -18.60
N ILE A 237 14.88 16.24 -19.31
CA ILE A 237 13.91 15.14 -19.19
C ILE A 237 13.96 14.51 -17.80
N ILE A 238 15.16 14.25 -17.28
CA ILE A 238 15.37 13.73 -15.91
C ILE A 238 14.74 14.71 -14.90
N ARG A 239 15.12 15.99 -14.95
CA ARG A 239 14.56 17.01 -14.03
C ARG A 239 13.03 17.06 -14.07
N LYS A 240 12.43 17.06 -15.26
CA LYS A 240 10.96 17.04 -15.42
C LYS A 240 10.34 15.73 -14.94
N ALA A 241 11.03 14.60 -15.05
CA ALA A 241 10.57 13.34 -14.48
C ALA A 241 10.60 13.40 -12.95
N ASP A 242 11.71 13.86 -12.37
CA ASP A 242 11.89 13.99 -10.92
C ASP A 242 10.83 14.90 -10.29
N GLU A 243 10.55 16.06 -10.91
CA GLU A 243 9.48 16.97 -10.46
C GLU A 243 8.10 16.29 -10.47
N ARG A 244 7.82 15.49 -11.50
CA ARG A 244 6.55 14.75 -11.62
C ARG A 244 6.46 13.63 -10.59
N HIS A 245 7.54 12.87 -10.38
CA HIS A 245 7.63 11.80 -9.38
C HIS A 245 7.48 12.38 -7.98
N LYS A 246 8.22 13.44 -7.66
CA LYS A 246 8.12 14.13 -6.36
C LYS A 246 6.68 14.60 -6.09
N LYS A 247 6.03 15.27 -7.05
CA LYS A 247 4.64 15.72 -6.91
C LYS A 247 3.67 14.55 -6.70
N PHE A 248 3.86 13.45 -7.44
CA PHE A 248 3.03 12.25 -7.27
C PHE A 248 3.23 11.64 -5.88
N LEU A 249 4.46 11.46 -5.42
CA LEU A 249 4.75 10.80 -4.14
C LEU A 249 4.22 11.58 -2.92
N LEU A 250 3.92 12.88 -3.04
CA LEU A 250 3.25 13.64 -1.97
C LEU A 250 1.90 13.01 -1.56
N LEU A 251 1.22 12.29 -2.46
CA LEU A 251 -0.03 11.59 -2.12
C LEU A 251 0.14 10.52 -1.03
N LEU A 252 1.37 10.03 -0.81
CA LEU A 252 1.71 9.01 0.18
C LEU A 252 2.25 9.58 1.50
N ILE A 253 2.41 10.91 1.58
CA ILE A 253 3.19 11.55 2.65
C ILE A 253 2.43 12.72 3.28
N GLU A 254 1.57 13.38 2.50
CA GLU A 254 0.79 14.53 2.94
C GLU A 254 -0.69 14.13 3.09
N PRO A 255 -1.14 13.71 4.29
CA PRO A 255 -2.53 13.46 4.58
C PRO A 255 -3.38 14.70 4.31
N ASP A 256 -4.31 14.53 3.40
CA ASP A 256 -5.41 15.43 3.12
C ASP A 256 -6.71 14.62 2.97
N TYR A 257 -7.83 15.29 2.81
CA TYR A 257 -9.13 14.64 2.66
C TYR A 257 -9.23 13.64 1.51
N ASN A 258 -8.37 13.74 0.49
CA ASN A 258 -8.43 12.89 -0.69
C ASN A 258 -7.45 11.70 -0.62
N THR A 259 -6.52 11.70 0.33
CA THR A 259 -5.43 10.69 0.42
C THR A 259 -5.54 9.84 1.68
N ILE A 260 -6.22 10.32 2.71
CA ILE A 260 -6.46 9.63 3.99
C ILE A 260 -6.91 8.16 3.86
N ASN A 261 -7.79 7.81 2.92
CA ASN A 261 -8.25 6.42 2.77
C ASN A 261 -7.07 5.53 2.37
N LEU A 262 -6.35 5.91 1.32
CA LEU A 262 -5.11 5.26 0.90
C LEU A 262 -4.07 5.20 2.03
N LEU A 263 -3.88 6.31 2.76
CA LEU A 263 -2.90 6.42 3.83
C LEU A 263 -3.23 5.59 5.08
N THR A 264 -4.52 5.25 5.31
CA THR A 264 -4.88 4.31 6.38
C THR A 264 -4.46 2.87 6.09
N LEU A 265 -4.33 2.50 4.82
CA LEU A 265 -3.83 1.19 4.39
C LEU A 265 -2.33 1.19 4.13
N PHE A 266 -1.77 2.32 3.74
CA PHE A 266 -0.36 2.42 3.40
C PHE A 266 0.52 2.35 4.65
N ASN A 267 1.37 1.32 4.68
CA ASN A 267 2.37 1.11 5.71
C ASN A 267 3.78 1.13 5.09
N PRO A 268 4.62 2.14 5.37
CA PRO A 268 5.99 2.21 4.86
C PRO A 268 6.85 0.98 5.21
N SER A 269 6.61 0.35 6.37
CA SER A 269 7.36 -0.82 6.82
C SER A 269 7.01 -2.09 6.04
N GLU A 270 5.78 -2.19 5.54
CA GLU A 270 5.35 -3.28 4.65
C GLU A 270 5.70 -2.97 3.18
N GLN A 271 5.75 -1.69 2.81
CA GLN A 271 5.97 -1.23 1.43
C GLN A 271 7.36 -0.61 1.25
N ILE A 272 8.38 -1.40 1.56
CA ILE A 272 9.80 -1.00 1.63
C ILE A 272 10.28 -0.32 0.33
N GLU A 273 9.86 -0.85 -0.83
CA GLU A 273 10.25 -0.31 -2.14
C GLU A 273 9.71 1.11 -2.36
N ILE A 274 8.41 1.31 -2.09
CA ILE A 274 7.76 2.62 -2.15
C ILE A 274 8.43 3.57 -1.15
N ALA A 275 8.65 3.11 0.08
CA ALA A 275 9.28 3.90 1.12
C ALA A 275 10.71 4.34 0.77
N SER A 276 11.49 3.44 0.15
CA SER A 276 12.86 3.74 -0.28
C SER A 276 12.88 4.74 -1.44
N PHE A 277 11.97 4.59 -2.40
CA PHE A 277 11.82 5.53 -3.50
C PHE A 277 11.36 6.91 -3.02
N VAL A 278 10.42 6.98 -2.07
CA VAL A 278 10.04 8.24 -1.42
C VAL A 278 11.26 8.95 -0.82
N ARG A 279 12.08 8.22 -0.05
CA ARG A 279 13.29 8.77 0.59
C ARG A 279 14.35 9.21 -0.42
N SER A 280 14.48 8.54 -1.57
CA SER A 280 15.46 8.95 -2.59
C SER A 280 15.16 10.33 -3.20
N TYR A 281 13.93 10.83 -3.08
CA TYR A 281 13.56 12.21 -3.46
C TYR A 281 13.68 13.22 -2.31
N GLY A 282 14.28 12.83 -1.18
CA GLY A 282 14.41 13.68 0.01
C GLY A 282 13.07 14.00 0.67
N LEU A 283 12.06 13.15 0.47
CA LEU A 283 10.77 13.26 1.15
C LEU A 283 10.76 12.35 2.39
N GLU A 284 10.10 12.79 3.45
CA GLU A 284 10.04 12.07 4.72
C GLU A 284 8.59 11.76 5.12
N PHE A 285 8.35 10.54 5.59
CA PHE A 285 7.09 10.18 6.23
C PHE A 285 6.93 10.91 7.57
N GLN A 286 5.68 11.15 7.97
CA GLN A 286 5.40 11.76 9.27
C GLN A 286 5.93 10.88 10.40
N ARG A 287 6.75 11.49 11.27
CA ARG A 287 7.22 10.87 12.51
C ARG A 287 6.31 11.29 13.66
N LEU A 288 5.23 10.55 13.89
CA LEU A 288 4.30 10.91 14.97
C LEU A 288 4.78 10.41 16.33
N SER A 289 5.72 9.46 16.39
CA SER A 289 6.32 8.98 17.63
C SER A 289 6.92 10.12 18.45
N ASP A 290 7.55 11.11 17.81
CA ASP A 290 8.13 12.28 18.47
C ASP A 290 7.07 13.31 18.88
N VAL A 291 5.98 13.40 18.10
CA VAL A 291 4.88 14.35 18.33
C VAL A 291 3.95 13.89 19.45
N LEU A 292 3.78 12.57 19.61
CA LEU A 292 2.85 11.95 20.54
C LEU A 292 3.54 11.38 21.78
N GLN A 293 4.72 11.90 22.14
CA GLN A 293 5.37 11.59 23.41
C GLN A 293 4.66 12.30 24.56
N GLY A 294 4.24 11.55 25.57
CA GLY A 294 3.62 12.09 26.78
C GLY A 294 2.14 11.74 26.93
N GLU A 295 1.43 12.59 27.67
CA GLU A 295 0.01 12.43 28.00
C GLU A 295 -0.80 13.47 27.24
N PHE A 296 -1.89 13.05 26.59
CA PHE A 296 -2.73 13.93 25.80
C PHE A 296 -4.20 13.74 26.14
N SER A 297 -4.96 14.83 26.07
CA SER A 297 -6.41 14.75 25.93
C SER A 297 -6.81 14.73 24.47
N ILE A 298 -7.83 13.93 24.15
CA ILE A 298 -8.37 13.82 22.79
C ILE A 298 -9.72 14.53 22.76
N LYS A 299 -9.88 15.48 21.85
CA LYS A 299 -11.11 16.27 21.68
C LYS A 299 -11.60 16.22 20.25
N SER A 300 -12.90 16.47 20.04
CA SER A 300 -13.43 16.66 18.68
C SER A 300 -13.18 18.09 18.22
N LYS A 301 -12.79 18.28 16.95
CA LYS A 301 -12.73 19.61 16.32
C LYS A 301 -14.08 20.33 16.38
N ARG A 302 -15.17 19.59 16.12
CA ARG A 302 -16.54 20.11 16.04
C ARG A 302 -17.08 20.53 17.40
N SER A 303 -16.64 19.86 18.46
CA SER A 303 -17.09 20.11 19.83
C SER A 303 -15.88 20.15 20.77
N LYS A 304 -15.16 21.28 20.76
CA LYS A 304 -13.89 21.44 21.49
C LYS A 304 -14.02 21.31 23.01
N ASP A 305 -15.21 21.55 23.54
CA ASP A 305 -15.51 21.42 24.97
C ASP A 305 -15.66 19.95 25.41
N TYR A 306 -15.81 19.02 24.46
CA TYR A 306 -15.93 17.59 24.74
C TYR A 306 -14.56 16.90 24.64
N GLY A 307 -14.02 16.55 25.80
CA GLY A 307 -12.88 15.63 25.90
C GLY A 307 -13.37 14.18 25.90
N ILE A 308 -12.71 13.32 25.13
CA ILE A 308 -12.91 11.88 25.24
C ILE A 308 -12.45 11.45 26.63
N ILE A 309 -13.32 10.72 27.34
CA ILE A 309 -13.02 10.03 28.59
C ILE A 309 -13.21 8.54 28.43
N MET A 310 -12.49 7.78 29.25
CA MET A 310 -12.73 6.36 29.43
C MET A 310 -13.27 6.11 30.84
N SER A 311 -14.03 5.02 31.03
CA SER A 311 -14.41 4.52 32.36
C SER A 311 -14.25 3.01 32.47
N SER A 312 -13.48 2.55 33.46
CA SER A 312 -13.43 1.12 33.81
C SER A 312 -14.75 0.62 34.40
N ASN A 313 -15.46 1.48 35.15
CA ASN A 313 -16.62 1.10 35.96
C ASN A 313 -17.91 0.98 35.14
N VAL A 314 -17.98 1.69 34.01
CA VAL A 314 -19.12 1.63 33.09
C VAL A 314 -18.72 0.78 31.89
N PHE A 315 -18.48 -0.53 32.11
CA PHE A 315 -18.16 -1.52 31.07
C PHE A 315 -17.10 -1.10 30.04
N GLY A 316 -16.09 -0.32 30.44
CA GLY A 316 -15.08 0.17 29.51
C GLY A 316 -15.64 1.16 28.48
N HIS A 317 -16.72 1.89 28.74
CA HIS A 317 -17.22 2.84 27.75
C HIS A 317 -16.19 3.97 27.51
N VAL A 318 -16.11 4.41 26.25
CA VAL A 318 -15.31 5.57 25.83
C VAL A 318 -16.26 6.59 25.21
N TRP A 319 -16.35 7.80 25.78
CA TRP A 319 -17.33 8.82 25.39
C TRP A 319 -16.84 10.24 25.66
N GLY A 320 -17.48 11.23 25.05
CA GLY A 320 -17.18 12.65 25.26
C GLY A 320 -17.83 13.20 26.54
N SER A 321 -17.08 13.96 27.33
CA SER A 321 -17.56 14.66 28.52
C SER A 321 -17.05 16.10 28.57
N HIS A 322 -17.89 17.00 29.08
CA HIS A 322 -17.55 18.41 29.38
C HIS A 322 -16.75 18.58 30.67
N THR A 323 -16.92 17.65 31.60
CA THR A 323 -16.35 17.73 32.96
C THR A 323 -15.60 16.44 33.26
N PRO A 324 -14.42 16.23 32.63
CA PRO A 324 -13.61 15.07 32.95
C PRO A 324 -13.13 15.16 34.41
N THR A 325 -13.21 14.04 35.13
CA THR A 325 -12.70 13.95 36.50
C THR A 325 -11.40 13.15 36.52
N GLU A 326 -10.43 13.53 37.37
CA GLU A 326 -9.28 12.69 37.76
C GLU A 326 -8.56 11.97 36.59
N ASN A 327 -8.00 12.70 35.62
CA ASN A 327 -7.23 12.15 34.48
C ASN A 327 -7.97 11.15 33.58
N GLN A 328 -9.31 11.03 33.66
CA GLN A 328 -10.10 10.14 32.80
C GLN A 328 -10.03 10.49 31.32
N ASN A 329 -9.69 11.75 31.02
CA ASN A 329 -9.53 12.28 29.67
C ASN A 329 -8.09 12.21 29.13
N LEU A 330 -7.14 11.69 29.93
CA LEU A 330 -5.74 11.64 29.53
C LEU A 330 -5.37 10.25 29.03
N PHE A 331 -4.67 10.23 27.90
CA PHE A 331 -4.21 9.04 27.22
C PHE A 331 -2.73 9.12 26.90
N ARG A 332 -2.09 7.95 26.88
CA ARG A 332 -0.73 7.76 26.38
C ARG A 332 -0.78 6.97 25.07
N PHE A 333 0.01 7.40 24.11
CA PHE A 333 0.17 6.74 22.82
C PHE A 333 1.45 5.90 22.87
N GLU A 334 1.31 4.59 22.74
CA GLU A 334 2.46 3.68 22.62
C GLU A 334 2.58 3.23 21.17
N ALA A 335 3.71 3.54 20.53
CA ALA A 335 3.98 3.11 19.16
C ALA A 335 4.00 1.58 19.07
N VAL A 336 3.38 1.04 18.03
CA VAL A 336 3.38 -0.40 17.74
C VAL A 336 4.61 -0.69 16.88
N SER A 337 5.59 -1.39 17.44
CA SER A 337 6.85 -1.72 16.75
C SER A 337 7.63 -0.45 16.35
N THR A 338 8.43 -0.53 15.28
CA THR A 338 9.17 0.58 14.66
C THR A 338 8.29 1.48 13.77
N GLU A 339 6.96 1.41 13.89
CA GLU A 339 6.05 2.13 13.02
C GLU A 339 5.60 3.47 13.59
N ASP A 340 6.11 4.56 13.02
CA ASP A 340 5.90 5.93 13.52
C ASP A 340 4.46 6.48 13.40
N SER A 341 3.52 5.68 12.93
CA SER A 341 2.13 6.11 12.69
C SER A 341 1.08 5.14 13.23
N ILE A 342 1.47 4.03 13.85
CA ILE A 342 0.55 3.06 14.45
C ILE A 342 0.74 3.06 15.97
N PHE A 343 -0.35 3.26 16.70
CA PHE A 343 -0.31 3.39 18.15
C PHE A 343 -1.37 2.52 18.84
N THR A 344 -1.02 2.00 20.01
CA THR A 344 -2.01 1.57 21.01
C THR A 344 -2.25 2.74 21.97
N ILE A 345 -3.51 2.99 22.30
CA ILE A 345 -3.91 4.17 23.08
C ILE A 345 -4.37 3.72 24.46
N PHE A 346 -3.56 4.03 25.48
CA PHE A 346 -3.79 3.62 26.86
C PHE A 346 -4.35 4.77 27.68
N SER A 347 -5.17 4.45 28.68
CA SER A 347 -5.60 5.44 29.67
C SER A 347 -4.53 5.68 30.71
N ILE A 348 -4.36 6.93 31.11
CA ILE A 348 -3.49 7.29 32.26
C ILE A 348 -4.13 6.86 33.58
N LYS A 349 -5.45 7.05 33.75
CA LYS A 349 -6.14 6.66 34.98
C LYS A 349 -6.16 5.15 35.22
N TRP A 350 -6.29 4.37 34.14
CA TRP A 350 -6.23 2.91 34.21
C TRP A 350 -5.17 2.38 33.22
N PRO A 351 -3.89 2.30 33.64
CA PRO A 351 -2.78 2.01 32.73
C PRO A 351 -2.86 0.67 31.99
N SER A 352 -3.55 -0.32 32.56
CA SER A 352 -3.79 -1.62 31.93
C SER A 352 -4.95 -1.63 30.93
N TRP A 353 -5.58 -0.48 30.67
CA TRP A 353 -6.73 -0.37 29.79
C TRP A 353 -6.40 0.45 28.53
N TYR A 354 -6.87 -0.05 27.38
CA TYR A 354 -6.62 0.55 26.07
C TYR A 354 -7.90 0.72 25.26
N VAL A 355 -7.89 1.66 24.31
CA VAL A 355 -9.02 1.94 23.41
C VAL A 355 -9.05 0.96 22.24
N ARG A 356 -10.20 0.32 22.02
CA ARG A 356 -10.46 -0.65 20.96
C ARG A 356 -11.73 -0.30 20.20
N MET A 357 -11.72 -0.44 18.88
CA MET A 357 -12.97 -0.44 18.10
C MET A 357 -13.52 -1.87 18.00
N GLY A 358 -14.81 -2.05 18.27
CA GLY A 358 -15.51 -3.31 18.00
C GLY A 358 -16.06 -3.38 16.58
N GLY A 359 -16.45 -4.57 16.12
CA GLY A 359 -17.08 -4.75 14.80
C GLY A 359 -18.37 -3.94 14.60
N SER A 360 -19.08 -3.63 15.70
CA SER A 360 -20.25 -2.74 15.74
C SER A 360 -19.91 -1.25 15.65
N ARG A 361 -18.64 -0.90 15.36
CA ARG A 361 -18.07 0.44 15.31
C ARG A 361 -18.02 1.16 16.66
N LYS A 362 -18.55 0.60 17.74
CA LYS A 362 -18.44 1.20 19.08
C LYS A 362 -17.01 1.09 19.60
N CYS A 363 -16.46 2.18 20.12
CA CYS A 363 -15.17 2.15 20.78
C CYS A 363 -15.35 1.92 22.28
N ARG A 364 -14.51 1.06 22.86
CA ARG A 364 -14.51 0.72 24.29
C ARG A 364 -13.08 0.53 24.78
N GLY A 365 -12.87 0.83 26.05
CA GLY A 365 -11.74 0.44 26.86
C GLY A 365 -11.78 -1.05 27.18
N TYR A 366 -10.64 -1.73 27.06
CA TYR A 366 -10.46 -3.10 27.50
C TYR A 366 -9.19 -3.24 28.31
N ASN A 367 -9.25 -4.10 29.33
CA ASN A 367 -8.05 -4.47 30.08
C ASN A 367 -7.18 -5.44 29.26
N VAL A 368 -5.87 -5.20 29.21
CA VAL A 368 -4.88 -6.06 28.53
C VAL A 368 -5.00 -7.51 28.98
N SER A 369 -5.17 -7.79 30.28
CA SER A 369 -5.27 -9.16 30.81
C SER A 369 -6.51 -9.91 30.33
N SER A 370 -7.57 -9.19 29.96
CA SER A 370 -8.86 -9.77 29.59
C SER A 370 -8.95 -10.16 28.11
N LYS A 371 -8.31 -9.39 27.21
CA LYS A 371 -8.55 -9.49 25.76
C LYS A 371 -7.29 -9.45 24.90
N GLY A 372 -6.09 -9.32 25.49
CA GLY A 372 -4.84 -9.10 24.75
C GLY A 372 -4.85 -7.81 23.92
N ILE A 373 -3.74 -7.43 23.29
CA ILE A 373 -3.70 -6.31 22.32
C ILE A 373 -3.73 -6.92 20.91
N GLY A 374 -4.61 -6.44 20.04
CA GLY A 374 -4.75 -6.94 18.67
C GLY A 374 -5.01 -5.82 17.66
N LEU A 375 -5.20 -6.16 16.38
CA LEU A 375 -5.36 -5.18 15.29
C LEU A 375 -6.53 -4.18 15.49
N GLN A 376 -7.50 -4.53 16.32
CA GLN A 376 -8.66 -3.68 16.65
C GLN A 376 -8.34 -2.56 17.65
N SER A 377 -7.20 -2.64 18.32
CA SER A 377 -6.70 -1.67 19.29
C SER A 377 -5.44 -0.95 18.83
N GLN A 378 -4.94 -1.31 17.65
CA GLN A 378 -3.87 -0.60 16.98
C GLN A 378 -4.51 0.41 16.02
N TRP A 379 -4.10 1.65 16.15
CA TRP A 379 -4.69 2.79 15.46
C TRP A 379 -3.64 3.41 14.55
N LYS A 380 -3.92 3.45 13.24
CA LYS A 380 -3.23 4.34 12.32
C LYS A 380 -3.66 5.76 12.65
N ILE A 381 -2.70 6.60 13.00
CA ILE A 381 -2.88 8.02 13.26
C ILE A 381 -2.25 8.80 12.13
N LEU A 382 -2.97 9.80 11.62
CA LEU A 382 -2.50 10.72 10.58
C LEU A 382 -2.67 12.14 11.08
N ARG A 383 -1.63 12.98 10.94
CA ARG A 383 -1.73 14.42 11.19
C ARG A 383 -1.97 15.16 9.88
N LEU A 384 -3.06 15.91 9.82
CA LEU A 384 -3.43 16.74 8.68
C LEU A 384 -2.61 18.04 8.66
N LYS A 385 -2.54 18.72 7.49
CA LYS A 385 -1.82 19.99 7.32
C LYS A 385 -2.32 21.12 8.24
N ASP A 386 -3.60 21.10 8.60
CA ASP A 386 -4.23 22.08 9.50
C ASP A 386 -4.00 21.74 10.99
N GLY A 387 -3.21 20.71 11.29
CA GLY A 387 -2.82 20.32 12.64
C GLY A 387 -3.77 19.38 13.35
N TYR A 388 -4.92 19.04 12.75
CA TYR A 388 -5.83 18.03 13.30
C TYR A 388 -5.34 16.61 13.04
N PHE A 389 -5.89 15.67 13.81
CA PHE A 389 -5.57 14.26 13.73
C PHE A 389 -6.77 13.46 13.24
N ILE A 390 -6.48 12.42 12.46
CA ILE A 390 -7.43 11.39 12.06
C ILE A 390 -6.93 10.06 12.63
N MET A 391 -7.86 9.22 13.09
CA MET A 391 -7.54 7.89 13.62
C MET A 391 -8.39 6.81 12.96
N SER A 392 -7.76 5.72 12.52
CA SER A 392 -8.43 4.54 11.96
C SER A 392 -7.83 3.26 12.58
N PRO A 393 -8.63 2.27 12.99
CA PRO A 393 -8.09 1.01 13.48
C PRO A 393 -7.49 0.22 12.31
N ILE A 394 -6.40 -0.50 12.56
CA ILE A 394 -5.73 -1.33 11.54
C ILE A 394 -6.63 -2.45 11.04
N GLN A 395 -7.47 -3.03 11.92
CA GLN A 395 -8.42 -4.07 11.54
C GLN A 395 -9.44 -3.63 10.47
N TRP A 396 -9.86 -2.36 10.49
CA TRP A 396 -10.82 -1.81 9.54
C TRP A 396 -10.33 -0.45 9.03
N PRO A 397 -9.42 -0.46 8.05
CA PRO A 397 -9.03 0.75 7.36
C PRO A 397 -10.25 1.44 6.74
N CYS A 398 -10.16 2.76 6.55
CA CYS A 398 -11.28 3.63 6.16
C CYS A 398 -12.45 3.71 7.18
N ARG A 399 -12.27 3.21 8.41
CA ARG A 399 -13.17 3.50 9.53
C ARG A 399 -12.55 4.52 10.45
N TYR A 400 -13.16 5.69 10.53
CA TYR A 400 -12.59 6.81 11.27
C TYR A 400 -13.25 6.97 12.62
N ALA A 401 -12.46 7.23 13.66
CA ALA A 401 -12.98 7.55 14.97
C ALA A 401 -13.63 8.95 14.98
N HIS A 402 -14.82 9.06 15.56
CA HIS A 402 -15.48 10.31 15.87
C HIS A 402 -16.29 10.24 17.17
N ILE A 403 -16.60 11.41 17.73
CA ILE A 403 -17.54 11.55 18.84
C ILE A 403 -18.95 11.72 18.27
N SER A 404 -19.84 10.75 18.51
CA SER A 404 -21.23 10.83 18.03
C SER A 404 -21.96 12.02 18.67
N GLN A 405 -22.94 12.61 17.98
CA GLN A 405 -23.79 13.68 18.55
C GLN A 405 -25.01 13.16 19.33
N SER A 406 -24.95 11.92 19.81
CA SER A 406 -26.04 11.37 20.63
C SER A 406 -25.93 11.86 22.07
N TRP A 407 -27.00 11.67 22.87
CA TRP A 407 -27.05 12.04 24.29
C TRP A 407 -25.78 11.65 25.05
N PHE A 408 -25.24 10.46 24.77
CA PHE A 408 -24.08 9.92 25.48
C PHE A 408 -22.72 10.23 24.81
N SER A 409 -22.70 10.88 23.65
CA SER A 409 -21.46 11.30 22.96
C SER A 409 -20.40 10.21 22.83
N PHE A 410 -20.76 8.96 22.49
CA PHE A 410 -19.80 7.85 22.42
C PHE A 410 -18.73 8.05 21.34
N LEU A 411 -17.50 7.60 21.63
CA LEU A 411 -16.48 7.40 20.61
C LEU A 411 -16.90 6.20 19.76
N THR A 412 -17.07 6.46 18.48
CA THR A 412 -17.60 5.49 17.51
C THR A 412 -16.85 5.62 16.20
N GLY A 413 -16.79 4.54 15.44
CA GLY A 413 -16.29 4.53 14.07
C GLY A 413 -17.39 4.90 13.09
N PHE A 414 -17.03 5.63 12.04
CA PHE A 414 -17.87 5.80 10.86
C PHE A 414 -17.11 5.37 9.61
N GLU A 415 -17.85 4.90 8.62
CA GLU A 415 -17.33 4.63 7.28
C GLU A 415 -17.68 5.82 6.40
N GLY A 416 -16.74 6.25 5.58
CA GLY A 416 -16.93 7.41 4.71
C GLY A 416 -15.73 8.32 4.69
N LYS A 417 -15.76 9.31 3.80
CA LYS A 417 -14.78 10.40 3.79
C LYS A 417 -14.94 11.18 5.11
N PRO A 418 -13.92 11.25 5.98
CA PRO A 418 -13.98 12.04 7.19
C PRO A 418 -14.17 13.49 6.83
N SER A 419 -15.37 13.97 7.10
CA SER A 419 -15.66 15.38 7.27
C SER A 419 -15.07 15.86 8.60
N GLU A 420 -15.35 17.10 8.97
CA GLU A 420 -14.96 17.65 10.28
C GLU A 420 -15.34 16.77 11.48
N ASN A 421 -16.31 15.87 11.33
CA ASN A 421 -16.69 14.92 12.37
C ASN A 421 -15.56 13.96 12.76
N GLY A 422 -14.68 13.58 11.82
CA GLY A 422 -13.54 12.69 12.10
C GLY A 422 -12.31 13.40 12.65
N HIS A 423 -12.33 14.74 12.71
CA HIS A 423 -11.17 15.54 13.08
C HIS A 423 -11.03 15.59 14.60
N LEU A 424 -9.86 15.19 15.07
CA LEU A 424 -9.52 15.16 16.48
C LEU A 424 -8.42 16.18 16.78
N ILE A 425 -8.48 16.75 17.97
CA ILE A 425 -7.44 17.60 18.55
C ILE A 425 -6.77 16.77 19.64
N PHE A 426 -5.45 16.65 19.59
CA PHE A 426 -4.67 16.07 20.67
C PHE A 426 -3.99 17.19 21.42
N GLU A 427 -4.47 17.48 22.63
CA GLU A 427 -3.91 18.53 23.47
C GLU A 427 -2.97 17.90 24.50
N PRO A 428 -1.67 18.23 24.49
CA PRO A 428 -0.74 17.71 25.49
C PRO A 428 -1.12 18.22 26.88
N LYS A 429 -0.86 17.42 27.90
CA LYS A 429 -0.92 17.87 29.29
C LYS A 429 0.20 18.88 29.53
N GLY A 430 -0.19 20.09 29.92
CA GLY A 430 0.73 21.18 30.28
C GLY A 430 1.43 20.99 31.61
#